data_AF-A0A9X3MM25-F1
#
_entry.id   AF-A0A9X3MM25-F1
#
_cell.length_a   1.000
_cell.length_b   1.000
_cell.length_c   1.000
_cell.angle_alpha   90.00
_cell.angle_beta   90.00
_cell.angle_gamma   90.00
#
_symmetry.space_group_name_H-M   'P 1'
#
loop_
_entity.id
_entity.type
_entity.pdbx_description
1 polymer ?
#
loop_
_entity_poly.entity_id
_entity_poly.type
_entity_poly.pdbx_seq_one_letter_code
_entity_poly.pdbx_strand_id
1 'polypeptide(L)'
;MSSAKKRIDTLNVIVTGSIIASEHECNLVQGEFNEVHRCSNVLPKQRKHLLQILHATRGLDTALGTFARLHAIPYKTPALGSYIWSFANHTKPGLQHLTQAERHQFQTEIVDKRNHFMHQAGAFPNQDRVVNKILSEMQTCLARVSAL
;
A
#
# COMPACT_ATOMS: atom_id res chain seq x y z
N MET A 1 0.74 10.74 -19.96
CA MET A 1 0.19 9.92 -18.85
C MET A 1 0.65 10.51 -17.53
N SER A 2 -0.23 10.66 -16.53
CA SER A 2 0.17 11.16 -15.21
C SER A 2 1.10 10.16 -14.50
N SER A 3 2.03 10.65 -13.66
CA SER A 3 2.93 9.79 -12.87
C SER A 3 2.16 8.78 -12.01
N ALA A 4 1.05 9.21 -11.40
CA ALA A 4 0.16 8.34 -10.64
C ALA A 4 -0.39 7.16 -11.46
N LYS A 5 -0.77 7.39 -12.74
CA LYS A 5 -1.27 6.31 -13.60
C LYS A 5 -0.27 5.18 -13.79
N LYS A 6 0.95 5.53 -14.19
CA LYS A 6 2.02 4.55 -14.38
C LYS A 6 2.29 3.74 -13.11
N ARG A 7 2.22 4.38 -11.93
CA ARG A 7 2.46 3.72 -10.64
C ARG A 7 1.35 2.73 -10.27
N ILE A 8 0.10 3.08 -10.52
CA ILE A 8 -1.03 2.17 -10.33
C ILE A 8 -0.93 0.98 -11.29
N ASP A 9 -0.57 1.23 -12.55
CA ASP A 9 -0.33 0.16 -13.52
C ASP A 9 0.78 -0.78 -13.01
N THR A 10 1.90 -0.24 -12.49
CA THR A 10 2.97 -1.05 -11.88
C THR A 10 2.51 -1.81 -10.64
N LEU A 11 1.73 -1.20 -9.74
CA LEU A 11 1.18 -1.85 -8.56
C LEU A 11 0.31 -3.05 -8.94
N ASN A 12 -0.57 -2.88 -9.94
CA ASN A 12 -1.39 -3.96 -10.47
C ASN A 12 -0.53 -5.09 -11.03
N VAL A 13 0.53 -4.77 -11.78
CA VAL A 13 1.48 -5.77 -12.31
C VAL A 13 2.16 -6.55 -11.18
N ILE A 14 2.63 -5.87 -10.13
CA ILE A 14 3.27 -6.52 -8.98
C ILE A 14 2.30 -7.51 -8.31
N VAL A 15 1.04 -7.11 -8.08
CA VAL A 15 0.04 -8.00 -7.49
C VAL A 15 -0.19 -9.24 -8.36
N THR A 16 -0.38 -9.04 -9.67
CA THR A 16 -0.59 -10.17 -10.62
C THR A 16 0.62 -11.07 -10.82
N GLY A 17 1.83 -10.56 -10.57
CA GLY A 17 3.07 -11.33 -10.64
C GLY A 17 3.46 -11.99 -9.33
N SER A 18 2.67 -11.82 -8.27
CA SER A 18 2.98 -12.31 -6.93
C SER A 18 2.21 -13.57 -6.55
N ILE A 19 2.51 -14.12 -5.37
CA ILE A 19 1.77 -15.24 -4.77
C ILE A 19 0.27 -14.95 -4.57
N ILE A 20 -0.13 -13.68 -4.55
CA ILE A 20 -1.54 -13.27 -4.42
C ILE A 20 -2.32 -13.53 -5.72
N ALA A 21 -1.67 -13.72 -6.87
CA ALA A 21 -2.32 -13.76 -8.17
C ALA A 21 -3.45 -14.80 -8.31
N SER A 22 -3.35 -15.92 -7.58
CA SER A 22 -4.37 -16.98 -7.56
C SER A 22 -5.50 -16.77 -6.56
N GLU A 23 -5.41 -15.75 -5.70
CA GLU A 23 -6.38 -15.48 -4.64
C GLU A 23 -7.51 -14.56 -5.13
N HIS A 24 -8.69 -14.68 -4.51
CA HIS A 24 -9.81 -13.77 -4.76
C HIS A 24 -9.43 -12.30 -4.49
N GLU A 25 -8.59 -12.09 -3.48
CA GLU A 25 -8.07 -10.79 -3.07
C GLU A 25 -7.28 -10.08 -4.17
N CYS A 26 -6.70 -10.79 -5.15
CA CYS A 26 -6.03 -10.17 -6.29
C CYS A 26 -6.96 -9.18 -7.01
N ASN A 27 -8.18 -9.61 -7.34
CA ASN A 27 -9.16 -8.79 -8.04
C ASN A 27 -9.64 -7.61 -7.17
N LEU A 28 -9.76 -7.83 -5.86
CA LEU A 28 -10.16 -6.78 -4.92
C LEU A 28 -9.10 -5.69 -4.81
N VAL A 29 -7.83 -6.09 -4.67
CA VAL A 29 -6.68 -5.18 -4.62
C VAL A 29 -6.58 -4.36 -5.91
N GLN A 30 -6.70 -5.01 -7.06
CA GLN A 30 -6.71 -4.32 -8.36
C GLN A 30 -7.87 -3.35 -8.49
N GLY A 31 -9.06 -3.74 -8.00
CA GLY A 31 -10.23 -2.87 -7.95
C GLY A 31 -9.94 -1.58 -7.18
N GLU A 32 -9.39 -1.70 -5.97
CA GLU A 32 -9.00 -0.56 -5.15
C GLU A 32 -7.92 0.31 -5.81
N PHE A 33 -6.89 -0.28 -6.41
CA PHE A 33 -5.89 0.50 -7.14
C PHE A 33 -6.48 1.23 -8.35
N ASN A 34 -7.44 0.63 -9.05
CA ASN A 34 -8.13 1.26 -10.17
C ASN A 34 -9.07 2.41 -9.72
N GLU A 35 -9.62 2.37 -8.50
CA GLU A 35 -10.40 3.49 -7.95
C GLU A 35 -9.58 4.79 -7.82
N VAL A 36 -8.27 4.69 -7.64
CA VAL A 36 -7.35 5.85 -7.65
C VAL A 36 -7.47 6.66 -8.95
N HIS A 37 -7.76 5.99 -10.07
CA HIS A 37 -8.03 6.65 -11.36
C HIS A 37 -9.43 7.22 -11.44
N ARG A 38 -10.44 6.48 -10.95
CA ARG A 38 -11.83 6.94 -10.96
C ARG A 38 -12.03 8.21 -10.13
N CYS A 39 -11.18 8.43 -9.13
CA CYS A 39 -11.13 9.67 -8.37
C CYS A 39 -10.69 10.91 -9.19
N SER A 40 -10.25 10.77 -10.45
CA SER A 40 -9.66 11.87 -11.23
C SER A 40 -10.56 13.09 -11.37
N ASN A 41 -11.87 12.88 -11.39
CA ASN A 41 -12.91 13.89 -11.63
C ASN A 41 -13.53 14.44 -10.34
N VAL A 42 -13.06 13.97 -9.17
CA VAL A 42 -13.58 14.45 -7.89
C VAL A 42 -13.11 15.88 -7.62
N LEU A 43 -14.05 16.73 -7.23
CA LEU A 43 -13.79 18.07 -6.74
C LEU A 43 -14.28 18.21 -5.28
N PRO A 44 -13.61 19.03 -4.45
CA PRO A 44 -12.36 19.75 -4.72
C PRO A 44 -11.12 18.84 -4.72
N LYS A 45 -10.01 19.36 -5.25
CA LYS A 45 -8.72 18.63 -5.40
C LYS A 45 -8.26 17.89 -4.14
N GLN A 46 -8.47 18.50 -2.98
CA GLN A 46 -8.13 17.91 -1.67
C GLN A 46 -8.90 16.61 -1.39
N ARG A 47 -10.21 16.56 -1.72
CA ARG A 47 -11.03 15.35 -1.57
C ARG A 47 -10.60 14.27 -2.57
N LYS A 48 -10.30 14.66 -3.81
CA LYS A 48 -9.71 13.75 -4.81
C LYS A 48 -8.46 13.08 -4.27
N HIS A 49 -7.50 13.85 -3.80
CA HIS A 49 -6.24 13.30 -3.29
C HIS A 49 -6.43 12.42 -2.06
N LEU A 50 -7.34 12.81 -1.15
CA LEU A 50 -7.66 12.00 0.02
C LEU A 50 -8.22 10.63 -0.38
N LEU A 51 -9.17 10.60 -1.33
CA LEU A 51 -9.73 9.36 -1.85
C LEU A 51 -8.67 8.52 -2.58
N GLN A 52 -7.78 9.14 -3.34
CA GLN A 52 -6.67 8.43 -3.98
C GLN A 52 -5.76 7.73 -2.97
N ILE A 53 -5.41 8.40 -1.86
CA ILE A 53 -4.63 7.78 -0.79
C ILE A 53 -5.45 6.69 -0.09
N LEU A 54 -6.74 6.91 0.16
CA LEU A 54 -7.62 5.92 0.80
C LEU A 54 -7.69 4.62 0.01
N HIS A 55 -7.99 4.69 -1.29
CA HIS A 55 -8.11 3.52 -2.15
C HIS A 55 -6.77 2.79 -2.30
N ALA A 56 -5.68 3.53 -2.52
CA ALA A 56 -4.34 2.93 -2.56
C ALA A 56 -3.97 2.24 -1.24
N THR A 57 -4.37 2.82 -0.11
CA THR A 57 -4.15 2.23 1.22
C THR A 57 -4.95 0.95 1.39
N ARG A 58 -6.23 0.92 0.98
CA ARG A 58 -7.08 -0.28 1.07
C ARG A 58 -6.53 -1.42 0.22
N GLY A 59 -6.09 -1.12 -1.00
CA GLY A 59 -5.42 -2.08 -1.86
C GLY A 59 -4.14 -2.63 -1.23
N LEU A 60 -3.27 -1.75 -0.72
CA LEU A 60 -2.04 -2.17 -0.07
C LEU A 60 -2.30 -2.99 1.21
N ASP A 61 -3.23 -2.56 2.06
CA ASP A 61 -3.55 -3.25 3.33
C ASP A 61 -4.07 -4.66 3.08
N THR A 62 -4.95 -4.81 2.08
CA THR A 62 -5.45 -6.11 1.64
C THR A 62 -4.33 -6.98 1.07
N ALA A 63 -3.47 -6.42 0.22
CA ALA A 63 -2.35 -7.15 -0.36
C ALA A 63 -1.37 -7.63 0.72
N LEU A 64 -0.93 -6.76 1.62
CA LEU A 64 0.00 -7.12 2.70
C LEU A 64 -0.60 -8.15 3.66
N GLY A 65 -1.87 -8.00 4.03
CA GLY A 65 -2.58 -8.99 4.85
C GLY A 65 -2.64 -10.36 4.16
N THR A 66 -2.88 -10.38 2.85
CA THR A 66 -2.91 -11.60 2.04
C THR A 66 -1.53 -12.26 1.94
N PHE A 67 -0.47 -11.49 1.70
CA PHE A 67 0.91 -11.99 1.74
C PHE A 67 1.24 -12.63 3.09
N ALA A 68 0.95 -11.92 4.19
CA ALA A 68 1.20 -12.44 5.51
C ALA A 68 0.43 -13.74 5.76
N ARG A 69 -0.84 -13.83 5.33
CA ARG A 69 -1.65 -15.04 5.40
C ARG A 69 -1.04 -16.20 4.61
N LEU A 70 -0.67 -15.99 3.35
CA LEU A 70 -0.14 -17.02 2.45
C LEU A 70 1.21 -17.57 2.92
N HIS A 71 2.08 -16.70 3.47
CA HIS A 71 3.34 -17.12 4.08
C HIS A 71 3.20 -17.53 5.55
N ALA A 72 1.97 -17.58 6.07
CA ALA A 72 1.63 -17.87 7.46
C ALA A 72 2.38 -17.01 8.49
N ILE A 73 2.76 -15.78 8.12
CA ILE A 73 3.42 -14.80 8.98
C ILE A 73 2.41 -14.26 9.99
N PRO A 74 2.66 -14.44 11.30
CA PRO A 74 1.74 -13.92 12.33
C PRO A 74 1.83 -12.40 12.41
N TYR A 75 0.70 -11.75 12.61
CA TYR A 75 0.60 -10.32 12.89
C TYR A 75 -0.39 -10.08 14.03
N LYS A 76 -0.20 -9.00 14.80
CA LYS A 76 -0.99 -8.73 16.01
C LYS A 76 -2.38 -8.19 15.67
N THR A 77 -2.46 -7.27 14.72
CA THR A 77 -3.69 -6.65 14.26
C THR A 77 -3.70 -6.55 12.72
N PRO A 78 -4.87 -6.64 12.07
CA PRO A 78 -4.98 -6.51 10.62
C PRO A 78 -4.86 -5.03 10.20
N ALA A 79 -3.62 -4.53 10.16
CA ALA A 79 -3.32 -3.14 9.80
C ALA A 79 -1.90 -3.00 9.26
N LEU A 80 -1.70 -2.10 8.28
CA LEU A 80 -0.40 -1.81 7.64
C LEU A 80 0.81 -1.82 8.59
N GLY A 81 0.78 -1.07 9.69
CA GLY A 81 1.92 -1.00 10.61
C GLY A 81 2.25 -2.34 11.27
N SER A 82 1.22 -3.14 11.57
CA SER A 82 1.36 -4.48 12.13
C SER A 82 1.90 -5.47 11.08
N TYR A 83 1.46 -5.37 9.82
CA TYR A 83 2.03 -6.17 8.72
C TYR A 83 3.50 -5.83 8.48
N ILE A 84 3.84 -4.54 8.33
CA ILE A 84 5.21 -4.07 8.11
C ILE A 84 6.14 -4.51 9.26
N TRP A 85 5.67 -4.41 10.51
CA TRP A 85 6.39 -4.93 11.65
C TRP A 85 6.64 -6.44 11.52
N SER A 86 5.61 -7.20 11.13
CA SER A 86 5.68 -8.66 11.06
C SER A 86 6.62 -9.13 9.95
N PHE A 87 6.64 -8.48 8.80
CA PHE A 87 7.60 -8.76 7.70
C PHE A 87 9.07 -8.51 8.09
N ALA A 88 9.34 -7.70 9.12
CA ALA A 88 10.69 -7.46 9.61
C ALA A 88 11.09 -8.37 10.78
N ASN A 89 10.14 -9.04 11.45
CA ASN A 89 10.37 -9.72 12.74
C ASN A 89 9.83 -11.16 12.80
N HIS A 90 9.32 -11.72 11.72
CA HIS A 90 8.84 -13.11 11.73
C HIS A 90 9.97 -14.13 11.90
N THR A 91 9.61 -15.34 12.30
CA THR A 91 10.55 -16.46 12.44
C THR A 91 10.40 -17.49 11.31
N LYS A 92 9.69 -17.16 10.22
CA LYS A 92 9.45 -18.08 9.10
C LYS A 92 10.76 -18.49 8.41
N PRO A 93 11.13 -19.78 8.43
CA PRO A 93 12.35 -20.26 7.78
C PRO A 93 12.27 -20.08 6.26
N GLY A 94 13.38 -19.69 5.64
CA GLY A 94 13.49 -19.58 4.18
C GLY A 94 12.82 -18.36 3.56
N LEU A 95 12.08 -17.57 4.34
CA LEU A 95 11.53 -16.29 3.89
C LEU A 95 12.46 -15.16 4.31
N GLN A 96 12.76 -14.24 3.39
CA GLN A 96 13.54 -13.06 3.74
C GLN A 96 12.77 -12.12 4.65
N HIS A 97 13.49 -11.19 5.28
CA HIS A 97 12.91 -10.13 6.10
C HIS A 97 13.01 -8.78 5.40
N LEU A 98 12.12 -7.87 5.76
CA LEU A 98 12.42 -6.45 5.64
C LEU A 98 13.56 -6.09 6.59
N THR A 99 14.52 -5.32 6.10
CA THR A 99 15.52 -4.67 6.95
C THR A 99 14.83 -3.66 7.88
N GLN A 100 15.48 -3.34 9.01
CA GLN A 100 14.95 -2.33 9.92
C GLN A 100 14.85 -0.94 9.25
N ALA A 101 15.74 -0.64 8.30
CA ALA A 101 15.68 0.59 7.52
C ALA A 101 14.44 0.64 6.61
N GLU A 102 14.15 -0.43 5.87
CA GLU A 102 12.94 -0.53 5.04
C GLU A 102 11.67 -0.45 5.89
N ARG A 103 11.64 -1.18 7.01
CA ARG A 103 10.53 -1.12 7.96
C ARG A 103 10.28 0.31 8.45
N HIS A 104 11.33 1.00 8.89
CA HIS A 104 11.23 2.38 9.36
C HIS A 104 10.77 3.33 8.25
N GLN A 105 11.30 3.16 7.04
CA GLN A 105 10.88 3.94 5.87
C GLN A 105 9.39 3.74 5.58
N PHE A 106 8.91 2.50 5.45
CA PHE A 106 7.49 2.24 5.13
C PHE A 106 6.55 2.68 6.25
N GLN A 107 6.97 2.55 7.51
CA GLN A 107 6.21 3.09 8.63
C GLN A 107 6.05 4.61 8.50
N THR A 108 7.15 5.35 8.38
CA THR A 108 7.14 6.82 8.35
C THR A 108 6.50 7.38 7.09
N GLU A 109 6.77 6.79 5.93
CA GLU A 109 6.38 7.35 4.63
C GLU A 109 5.00 6.89 4.14
N ILE A 110 4.47 5.78 4.67
CA ILE A 110 3.16 5.25 4.28
C ILE A 110 2.20 5.33 5.47
N VAL A 111 2.53 4.61 6.56
CA VAL A 111 1.59 4.41 7.68
C VAL A 111 1.30 5.72 8.38
N ASP A 112 2.35 6.45 8.78
CA ASP A 112 2.19 7.68 9.56
C ASP A 112 1.52 8.78 8.73
N LYS A 113 1.89 8.91 7.44
CA LYS A 113 1.28 9.90 6.53
C LYS A 113 -0.18 9.60 6.25
N ARG A 114 -0.51 8.34 5.99
CA ARG A 114 -1.90 7.93 5.81
C ARG A 114 -2.70 8.18 7.09
N ASN A 115 -2.16 7.82 8.25
CA ASN A 115 -2.85 8.03 9.53
C ASN A 115 -3.11 9.51 9.79
N HIS A 116 -2.15 10.38 9.48
CA HIS A 116 -2.34 11.83 9.54
C HIS A 116 -3.53 12.26 8.67
N PHE A 117 -3.57 11.88 7.39
CA PHE A 117 -4.67 12.28 6.50
C PHE A 117 -6.02 11.62 6.82
N MET A 118 -6.03 10.40 7.38
CA MET A 118 -7.27 9.67 7.65
C MET A 118 -7.86 9.96 9.02
N HIS A 119 -7.05 10.34 10.01
CA HIS A 119 -7.50 10.50 11.40
C HIS A 119 -7.47 11.95 11.90
N GLN A 120 -6.78 12.88 11.22
CA GLN A 120 -6.74 14.28 11.62
C GLN A 120 -7.72 15.11 10.79
N ALA A 121 -8.78 15.61 11.43
CA ALA A 121 -9.74 16.49 10.78
C ALA A 121 -9.07 17.74 10.21
N GLY A 122 -9.44 18.12 8.99
CA GLY A 122 -8.85 19.27 8.28
C GLY A 122 -7.48 19.00 7.62
N ALA A 123 -6.86 17.84 7.87
CA ALA A 123 -5.65 17.45 7.17
C ALA A 123 -6.00 16.91 5.77
N PHE A 124 -5.47 17.54 4.72
CA PHE A 124 -5.63 17.06 3.36
C PHE A 124 -4.30 17.08 2.61
N PRO A 125 -4.04 16.05 1.77
CA PRO A 125 -3.00 16.15 0.75
C PRO A 125 -3.39 17.25 -0.26
N ASN A 126 -2.72 18.40 -0.21
CA ASN A 126 -3.05 19.57 -1.04
C ASN A 126 -2.25 19.61 -2.37
N GLN A 127 -1.19 18.81 -2.50
CA GLN A 127 -0.32 18.78 -3.68
C GLN A 127 -0.26 17.38 -4.31
N ASP A 128 -0.26 17.32 -5.64
CA ASP A 128 -0.11 16.06 -6.38
C ASP A 128 1.21 15.35 -6.03
N ARG A 129 2.26 16.12 -5.71
CA ARG A 129 3.57 15.58 -5.31
C ARG A 129 3.47 14.72 -4.05
N VAL A 130 2.60 15.06 -3.10
CA VAL A 130 2.41 14.29 -1.86
C VAL A 130 1.77 12.94 -2.19
N VAL A 131 0.71 12.94 -3.00
CA VAL A 131 0.04 11.71 -3.46
C VAL A 131 1.02 10.84 -4.23
N ASN A 132 1.74 11.41 -5.20
CA ASN A 132 2.72 10.66 -6.00
C ASN A 132 3.86 10.10 -5.15
N LYS A 133 4.31 10.81 -4.11
CA LYS A 133 5.34 10.30 -3.18
C LYS A 133 4.80 9.08 -2.43
N ILE A 134 3.62 9.19 -1.82
CA ILE A 134 3.03 8.07 -1.06
C ILE A 134 2.80 6.85 -1.97
N LEU A 135 2.24 7.05 -3.16
CA LEU A 135 2.06 5.96 -4.14
C LEU A 135 3.40 5.34 -4.55
N SER A 136 4.47 6.14 -4.64
CA SER A 136 5.82 5.62 -4.90
C SER A 136 6.29 4.69 -3.80
N GLU A 137 6.12 5.10 -2.55
CA GLU A 137 6.55 4.33 -1.39
C GLU A 137 5.72 3.05 -1.24
N MET A 138 4.41 3.12 -1.52
CA MET A 138 3.54 1.93 -1.58
C MET A 138 4.00 0.94 -2.65
N GLN A 139 4.41 1.44 -3.84
CA GLN A 139 4.97 0.60 -4.89
C GLN A 139 6.28 -0.06 -4.46
N THR A 140 7.21 0.69 -3.86
CA THR A 140 8.47 0.15 -3.33
C THR A 140 8.20 -0.91 -2.24
N CYS A 141 7.28 -0.63 -1.32
CA CYS A 141 6.89 -1.54 -0.26
C CYS A 141 6.32 -2.84 -0.82
N LEU A 142 5.35 -2.76 -1.73
CA LEU A 142 4.72 -3.93 -2.30
C LEU A 142 5.70 -4.76 -3.13
N ALA A 143 6.56 -4.12 -3.94
CA ALA A 143 7.61 -4.79 -4.68
C ALA A 143 8.56 -5.54 -3.74
N ARG A 144 8.99 -4.90 -2.65
CA ARG A 144 9.90 -5.52 -1.69
C ARG A 144 9.25 -6.71 -0.98
N VAL A 145 8.00 -6.57 -0.54
CA VAL A 145 7.24 -7.64 0.13
C VAL A 145 6.98 -8.81 -0.81
N SER A 146 6.68 -8.53 -2.09
CA SER A 146 6.48 -9.58 -3.10
C SER A 146 7.72 -10.40 -3.41
N ALA A 147 8.90 -9.92 -2.99
CA ALA A 147 10.19 -10.56 -3.18
C ALA A 147 10.80 -11.09 -1.86
N LEU A 148 10.00 -11.23 -0.79
CA LEU A 148 10.44 -11.90 0.44
C LEU A 148 10.50 -13.41 0.25
#